data_AF-A0A7M3ZYL2-F1
#
_entry.id   AF-A0A7M3ZYL2-F1
#
_cell.length_a   1.000
_cell.length_b   1.000
_cell.length_c   1.000
_cell.angle_alpha   90.00
_cell.angle_beta   90.00
_cell.angle_gamma   90.00
#
_symmetry.space_group_name_H-M   'P 1'
#
loop_
_entity.id
_entity.type
_entity.pdbx_description
1 polymer ?
#
loop_
_entity_poly.entity_id
_entity_poly.type
_entity_poly.pdbx_seq_one_letter_code
_entity_poly.pdbx_strand_id
1 'polypeptide(L)'
;ALLMTPLAMGFEALMFVHAALNDSVFGIDQNLRKTFRTAMFTGTGALLFITATEFMEQVLGQGLIGGVAVGVLFLGLRGPVLTVIDGMSSRLIPANYTPEETAYLEAYETAMDDRIITKEERRLLQTLAKTYNIGQDRVEEIEREYDSMLEEE
;
A
#
# COMPACT_ATOMS: atom_id res chain seq x y z
N ALA A 1 -34.46 0.27 -15.66
CA ALA A 1 -34.50 -0.30 -14.30
C ALA A 1 -33.32 -1.25 -14.00
N LEU A 2 -32.90 -2.11 -14.96
CA LEU A 2 -31.86 -3.14 -14.74
C LEU A 2 -30.46 -2.63 -14.29
N LEU A 3 -30.11 -1.38 -14.61
CA LEU A 3 -28.81 -0.77 -14.27
C LEU A 3 -28.80 0.00 -12.95
N MET A 4 -29.96 0.36 -12.38
CA MET A 4 -30.02 1.15 -11.14
C MET A 4 -29.59 0.35 -9.91
N THR A 5 -29.91 -0.95 -9.88
CA THR A 5 -29.60 -1.84 -8.77
C THR A 5 -28.10 -2.14 -8.63
N PRO A 6 -27.37 -2.52 -9.71
CA PRO A 6 -25.92 -2.67 -9.64
C PRO A 6 -25.20 -1.37 -9.29
N LEU A 7 -25.71 -0.24 -9.78
CA LEU A 7 -25.11 1.07 -9.56
C LEU A 7 -25.30 1.55 -8.12
N ALA A 8 -26.48 1.30 -7.53
CA ALA A 8 -26.74 1.56 -6.11
C ALA A 8 -25.87 0.68 -5.20
N MET A 9 -25.77 -0.63 -5.49
CA MET A 9 -24.90 -1.54 -4.74
C MET A 9 -23.42 -1.15 -4.85
N GLY A 10 -22.96 -0.73 -6.03
CA GLY A 10 -21.60 -0.24 -6.23
C GLY A 10 -21.31 1.04 -5.47
N PHE A 11 -22.26 1.98 -5.45
CA PHE A 11 -22.12 3.23 -4.69
C PHE A 11 -22.09 2.98 -3.17
N GLU A 12 -22.97 2.12 -2.67
CA GLU A 12 -23.00 1.75 -1.24
C GLU A 12 -21.70 1.06 -0.81
N ALA A 13 -21.16 0.16 -1.64
CA ALA A 13 -19.86 -0.47 -1.39
C ALA A 13 -18.70 0.54 -1.39
N LEU A 14 -18.68 1.50 -2.32
CA LEU A 14 -17.67 2.56 -2.37
C LEU A 14 -17.73 3.48 -1.14
N MET A 15 -18.94 3.87 -0.73
CA MET A 15 -19.16 4.70 0.46
C MET A 15 -18.76 3.97 1.75
N PHE A 16 -19.03 2.66 1.85
CA PHE A 16 -18.60 1.83 2.97
C PHE A 16 -17.08 1.71 3.05
N VAL A 17 -16.42 1.44 1.91
CA VAL A 17 -14.95 1.38 1.83
C VAL A 17 -14.33 2.74 2.18
N HIS A 18 -14.86 3.84 1.64
CA HIS A 18 -14.40 5.19 1.95
C HIS A 18 -14.52 5.51 3.44
N ALA A 19 -15.66 5.20 4.07
CA ALA A 19 -15.86 5.40 5.50
C ALA A 19 -14.90 4.53 6.34
N ALA A 20 -14.68 3.27 5.96
CA ALA A 20 -13.75 2.39 6.66
C ALA A 20 -12.29 2.86 6.57
N LEU A 21 -11.92 3.52 5.46
CA LEU A 21 -10.58 4.10 5.26
C LEU A 21 -10.42 5.45 5.97
N ASN A 22 -11.46 6.27 6.02
CA ASN A 22 -11.38 7.63 6.58
C ASN A 22 -11.41 7.68 8.12
N ASP A 23 -11.93 6.63 8.78
CA ASP A 23 -12.07 6.57 10.25
C ASP A 23 -10.87 5.88 10.95
N SER A 24 -9.82 5.51 10.22
CA SER A 24 -8.62 4.90 10.82
C SER A 24 -7.68 5.96 11.40
N VAL A 25 -7.73 6.16 12.73
CA VAL A 25 -6.78 6.99 13.49
C VAL A 25 -5.37 6.38 13.36
N PHE A 26 -4.50 7.04 12.59
CA PHE A 26 -3.03 7.02 12.42
C PHE A 26 -2.13 5.80 12.80
N GLY A 27 -2.64 4.66 13.25
CA GLY A 27 -1.88 3.44 13.57
C GLY A 27 -2.52 2.14 13.06
N ILE A 28 -3.71 2.21 12.47
CA ILE A 28 -4.44 1.05 11.91
C ILE A 28 -4.20 0.89 10.38
N ASP A 29 -3.66 1.92 9.71
CA ASP A 29 -3.56 1.98 8.24
C ASP A 29 -2.76 0.83 7.62
N GLN A 30 -1.67 0.37 8.25
CA GLN A 30 -0.87 -0.74 7.68
C GLN A 30 -1.62 -2.08 7.70
N ASN A 31 -2.35 -2.39 8.76
CA ASN A 31 -3.15 -3.61 8.85
C ASN A 31 -4.38 -3.53 7.94
N LEU A 32 -4.97 -2.34 7.79
CA LEU A 32 -6.08 -2.10 6.88
C LEU A 32 -5.64 -2.20 5.41
N ARG A 33 -4.49 -1.63 5.04
CA ARG A 33 -3.88 -1.76 3.72
C ARG A 33 -3.55 -3.21 3.38
N LYS A 34 -3.01 -3.97 4.34
CA LYS A 34 -2.72 -5.41 4.15
C LYS A 34 -4.00 -6.22 3.95
N THR A 35 -5.04 -5.92 4.73
CA THR A 35 -6.34 -6.59 4.63
C THR A 35 -7.07 -6.19 3.34
N PHE A 36 -7.04 -4.92 2.97
CA PHE A 36 -7.58 -4.38 1.74
C PHE A 36 -6.88 -4.97 0.50
N ARG A 37 -5.54 -5.02 0.50
CA ARG A 37 -4.76 -5.66 -0.57
C ARG A 37 -5.14 -7.12 -0.73
N THR A 38 -5.31 -7.83 0.38
CA THR A 38 -5.73 -9.24 0.38
C THR A 38 -7.16 -9.40 -0.14
N ALA A 39 -8.07 -8.53 0.28
CA ALA A 39 -9.47 -8.53 -0.15
C ALA A 39 -9.60 -8.20 -1.65
N MET A 40 -8.87 -7.20 -2.14
CA MET A 40 -8.84 -6.82 -3.56
C MET A 40 -8.26 -7.94 -4.43
N PHE A 41 -7.15 -8.55 -4.00
CA PHE A 41 -6.56 -9.68 -4.72
C PHE A 41 -7.51 -10.88 -4.77
N THR A 42 -8.16 -11.20 -3.65
CA THR A 42 -9.10 -12.33 -3.56
C THR A 42 -10.38 -12.06 -4.36
N GLY A 43 -10.96 -10.86 -4.25
CA GLY A 43 -12.17 -10.47 -4.97
C GLY A 43 -11.94 -10.41 -6.48
N THR A 44 -10.84 -9.80 -6.92
CA THR A 44 -10.46 -9.77 -8.34
C THR A 44 -10.17 -11.17 -8.86
N GLY A 45 -9.45 -11.99 -8.08
CA GLY A 45 -9.18 -13.38 -8.43
C GLY A 45 -10.45 -14.23 -8.55
N ALA A 46 -11.40 -14.06 -7.63
CA ALA A 46 -12.69 -14.75 -7.67
C ALA A 46 -13.52 -14.33 -8.90
N LEU A 47 -13.53 -13.04 -9.23
CA LEU A 47 -14.26 -12.51 -10.38
C LEU A 47 -13.65 -13.02 -11.69
N LEU A 48 -12.33 -12.96 -11.83
CA LEU A 48 -11.60 -13.53 -12.96
C LEU A 48 -11.81 -15.03 -13.09
N PHE A 49 -11.84 -15.76 -11.96
CA PHE A 49 -12.10 -17.19 -11.95
C PHE A 49 -13.48 -17.50 -12.52
N ILE A 50 -14.53 -16.81 -12.04
CA ILE A 50 -15.91 -17.01 -12.51
C ILE A 50 -16.02 -16.66 -14.00
N THR A 51 -15.55 -15.48 -14.41
CA THR A 51 -15.62 -15.06 -15.81
C THR A 51 -14.85 -16.00 -16.73
N ALA A 52 -13.68 -16.49 -16.31
CA ALA A 52 -12.91 -17.42 -17.12
C ALA A 52 -13.53 -18.83 -17.18
N THR A 53 -14.18 -19.30 -16.09
CA THR A 53 -14.95 -20.55 -16.13
C THR A 53 -16.13 -20.47 -17.10
N GLU A 54 -16.90 -19.38 -17.05
CA GLU A 54 -18.04 -19.15 -17.95
C GLU A 54 -17.59 -19.03 -19.41
N PHE A 55 -16.50 -18.28 -19.66
CA PHE A 55 -15.95 -18.14 -21.01
C PHE A 55 -15.45 -19.46 -21.59
N MET A 56 -14.76 -20.27 -20.79
CA MET A 56 -14.26 -21.58 -21.22
C MET A 56 -15.41 -22.60 -21.41
N GLU A 57 -16.48 -22.48 -20.62
CA GLU A 57 -17.70 -23.24 -20.85
C GLU A 57 -18.37 -22.86 -22.17
N GLN A 58 -18.43 -21.57 -22.50
CA GLN A 58 -19.03 -21.09 -23.75
C GLN A 58 -18.22 -21.49 -24.99
N VAL A 59 -16.88 -21.50 -24.92
CA VAL A 59 -16.01 -21.79 -26.08
C VAL A 59 -15.74 -23.29 -26.24
N LEU A 60 -15.47 -24.00 -25.15
CA LEU A 60 -14.98 -25.37 -25.16
C LEU A 60 -15.98 -26.38 -24.58
N GLY A 61 -17.10 -25.92 -24.00
CA GLY A 61 -18.09 -26.77 -23.35
C GLY A 61 -17.62 -27.40 -22.04
N GLN A 62 -16.46 -26.97 -21.52
CA GLN A 62 -15.76 -27.59 -20.39
C GLN A 62 -15.31 -26.53 -19.37
N GLY A 63 -16.27 -25.91 -18.66
CA GLY A 63 -16.00 -24.85 -17.68
C GLY A 63 -15.06 -25.25 -16.54
N LEU A 64 -15.07 -26.52 -16.14
CA LEU A 64 -14.21 -27.07 -15.08
C LEU A 64 -12.71 -26.95 -15.44
N ILE A 65 -12.35 -27.18 -16.70
CA ILE A 65 -10.97 -27.08 -17.18
C ILE A 65 -10.49 -25.63 -17.14
N GLY A 66 -11.38 -24.68 -17.49
CA GLY A 66 -11.11 -23.25 -17.37
C GLY A 66 -10.82 -22.83 -15.93
N GLY A 67 -11.64 -23.30 -14.98
CA GLY A 67 -11.46 -23.01 -13.56
C GLY A 67 -10.16 -23.57 -13.00
N VAL A 68 -9.85 -24.84 -13.28
CA VAL A 68 -8.60 -25.47 -12.81
C VAL A 68 -7.37 -24.77 -13.41
N ALA A 69 -7.39 -24.46 -14.71
CA ALA A 69 -6.28 -23.77 -15.37
C ALA A 69 -6.03 -22.36 -14.78
N VAL A 70 -7.10 -21.58 -14.60
CA VAL A 70 -7.03 -20.21 -14.06
C VAL A 70 -6.64 -20.25 -12.59
N GLY A 71 -7.19 -21.17 -11.79
CA GLY A 71 -6.84 -21.34 -10.38
C GLY A 71 -5.37 -21.70 -10.16
N VAL A 72 -4.83 -22.63 -10.97
CA VAL A 72 -3.41 -23.00 -10.93
C VAL A 72 -2.52 -21.82 -11.34
N LEU A 73 -2.90 -21.09 -12.40
CA LEU A 73 -2.18 -19.91 -12.85
C LEU A 73 -2.17 -18.82 -11.77
N PHE A 74 -3.31 -18.56 -11.13
CA PHE A 74 -3.46 -17.52 -10.11
C PHE A 74 -2.64 -17.84 -8.83
N LEU A 75 -2.64 -19.10 -8.40
CA LEU A 75 -1.82 -19.56 -7.27
C LEU A 75 -0.32 -19.50 -7.58
N GLY A 76 0.09 -19.78 -8.82
CA GLY A 76 1.48 -19.64 -9.27
C GLY A 76 1.93 -18.18 -9.37
N LEU A 77 1.03 -17.28 -9.76
CA LEU A 77 1.32 -15.85 -9.93
C LEU A 77 1.23 -15.03 -8.62
N ARG A 78 0.82 -15.65 -7.50
CA ARG A 78 0.66 -14.95 -6.20
C ARG A 78 1.90 -14.16 -5.78
N GLY A 79 3.10 -14.72 -6.00
CA GLY A 79 4.38 -14.08 -5.67
C GLY A 79 4.66 -12.88 -6.59
N PRO A 80 4.78 -13.08 -7.92
CA PRO A 80 5.13 -12.02 -8.84
C PRO A 80 4.09 -10.88 -8.91
N VAL A 81 2.79 -11.16 -8.76
CA VAL A 81 1.76 -10.11 -8.74
C VAL A 81 1.94 -9.17 -7.54
N LEU A 82 2.23 -9.71 -6.36
CA LEU A 82 2.50 -8.89 -5.19
C LEU A 82 3.77 -8.05 -5.39
N THR A 83 4.81 -8.61 -6.02
CA THR A 83 6.05 -7.86 -6.35
C THR A 83 5.83 -6.76 -7.38
N VAL A 84 4.97 -6.97 -8.39
CA VAL A 84 4.63 -5.93 -9.38
C VAL A 84 3.79 -4.82 -8.73
N ILE A 85 2.87 -5.17 -7.83
CA ILE A 85 2.09 -4.19 -7.06
C ILE A 85 3.02 -3.36 -6.15
N ASP A 86 3.97 -4.01 -5.47
CA ASP A 86 4.98 -3.32 -4.66
C ASP A 86 5.92 -2.45 -5.53
N GLY A 87 6.25 -2.90 -6.76
CA GLY A 87 7.06 -2.16 -7.74
C GLY A 87 6.34 -1.03 -8.48
N MET A 88 5.00 -1.02 -8.52
CA MET A 88 4.22 0.14 -8.96
C MET A 88 4.02 1.15 -7.83
N SER A 89 3.95 0.67 -6.58
CA SER A 89 3.94 1.53 -5.39
C SER A 89 5.22 2.36 -5.29
N SER A 90 6.38 1.79 -5.63
CA SER A 90 7.66 2.51 -5.66
C SER A 90 7.79 3.55 -6.78
N ARG A 91 6.82 3.60 -7.70
CA ARG A 91 6.76 4.60 -8.79
C ARG A 91 5.76 5.72 -8.52
N LEU A 92 4.86 5.55 -7.56
CA LEU A 92 3.95 6.59 -7.05
C LEU A 92 4.43 7.17 -5.71
N ILE A 93 5.23 6.42 -4.95
CA ILE A 93 6.01 6.88 -3.80
C ILE A 93 7.46 6.57 -4.15
N PRO A 94 8.29 7.54 -4.53
CA PRO A 94 9.72 7.34 -4.70
C PRO A 94 10.31 7.08 -3.32
N ALA A 95 10.19 5.84 -2.84
CA ALA A 95 10.73 5.43 -1.56
C ALA A 95 12.23 5.12 -1.76
N ASN A 96 13.06 6.16 -1.69
CA ASN A 96 14.49 6.02 -1.36
C ASN A 96 14.68 5.54 0.10
N TYR A 97 13.59 5.44 0.86
CA TYR A 97 13.58 5.21 2.30
C TYR A 97 12.79 3.95 2.67
N THR A 98 13.30 3.15 3.61
CA THR A 98 12.52 2.06 4.22
C THR A 98 11.37 2.63 5.06
N PRO A 99 10.32 1.85 5.42
CA PRO A 99 9.23 2.32 6.27
C PRO A 99 9.71 2.93 7.60
N GLU A 100 10.80 2.39 8.14
CA GLU A 100 11.44 2.89 9.36
C GLU A 100 12.15 4.23 9.12
N GLU A 101 12.81 4.39 7.98
CA GLU A 101 13.46 5.64 7.56
C GLU A 101 12.41 6.72 7.25
N THR A 102 11.27 6.35 6.66
CA THR A 102 10.13 7.27 6.46
C THR A 102 9.56 7.77 7.78
N ALA A 103 9.34 6.87 8.75
CA ALA A 103 8.86 7.28 10.08
C ALA A 103 9.86 8.17 10.82
N TYR A 104 11.16 7.98 10.60
CA TYR A 104 12.20 8.87 11.10
C TYR A 104 12.17 10.24 10.41
N LEU A 105 12.05 10.26 9.08
CA LEU A 105 12.01 11.49 8.27
C LEU A 105 10.80 12.37 8.60
N GLU A 106 9.61 11.79 8.79
CA GLU A 106 8.42 12.54 9.21
C GLU A 106 8.61 13.21 10.58
N ALA A 107 9.27 12.53 11.51
CA ALA A 107 9.60 13.10 12.82
C ALA A 107 10.64 14.22 12.70
N TYR A 108 11.58 14.10 11.75
CA TYR A 108 12.58 15.12 11.46
C TYR A 108 11.95 16.36 10.82
N GLU A 109 11.09 16.19 9.81
CA GLU A 109 10.29 17.25 9.19
C GLU A 109 9.47 18.02 10.24
N THR A 110 8.80 17.30 11.14
CA THR A 110 8.02 17.91 12.22
C THR A 110 8.90 18.72 13.18
N ALA A 111 10.10 18.22 13.49
CA ALA A 111 11.07 18.92 14.33
C ALA A 111 11.75 20.10 13.61
N MET A 112 11.64 20.18 12.28
CA MET A 112 12.22 21.24 11.44
C MET A 112 11.18 22.30 11.03
N ASP A 113 9.93 22.18 11.47
CA ASP A 113 8.83 23.10 11.13
C ASP A 113 9.16 24.57 11.50
N ASP A 114 9.82 24.78 12.66
CA ASP A 114 10.29 26.10 13.10
C ASP A 114 11.75 26.40 12.69
N ARG A 115 12.38 25.53 11.90
CA ARG A 115 13.79 25.53 11.48
C ARG A 115 14.79 25.49 12.64
N ILE A 116 14.37 25.09 13.85
CA ILE A 116 15.24 25.04 15.04
C ILE A 116 15.04 23.73 15.79
N ILE A 117 15.94 22.78 15.57
CA ILE A 117 15.93 21.54 16.36
C ILE A 117 16.43 21.81 17.79
N THR A 118 15.53 21.67 18.77
CA THR A 118 15.86 21.77 20.19
C THR A 118 16.61 20.53 20.71
N LYS A 119 17.19 20.64 21.91
CA LYS A 119 17.90 19.51 22.55
C LYS A 119 16.99 18.31 22.83
N GLU A 120 15.71 18.56 23.13
CA GLU A 120 14.77 17.50 23.42
C GLU A 120 14.30 16.80 22.14
N GLU A 121 14.06 17.54 21.06
CA GLU A 121 13.78 16.96 19.74
C GLU A 121 14.95 16.14 19.22
N ARG A 122 16.20 16.63 19.39
CA ARG A 122 17.39 15.84 19.01
C ARG A 122 17.49 14.53 19.79
N ARG A 123 17.13 14.52 21.09
CA ARG A 123 17.09 13.29 21.89
C ARG A 123 15.99 12.34 21.44
N LEU A 124 14.83 12.87 21.08
CA LEU A 124 13.71 12.11 20.54
C LEU A 124 14.11 11.44 19.21
N LEU A 125 14.69 12.21 18.28
CA LEU A 125 15.20 11.71 17.00
C LEU A 125 16.26 10.62 17.20
N GLN A 126 17.24 10.83 18.09
CA GLN A 126 18.24 9.80 18.41
C GLN A 126 17.63 8.53 19.00
N THR A 127 16.54 8.66 19.75
CA THR A 127 15.83 7.51 20.30
C THR A 127 15.11 6.75 19.20
N LEU A 128 14.42 7.45 18.29
CA LEU A 128 13.78 6.86 17.12
C LEU A 128 14.78 6.13 16.22
N ALA A 129 15.91 6.76 15.89
CA ALA A 129 16.97 6.15 15.10
C ALA A 129 17.49 4.84 15.73
N LYS A 130 17.65 4.82 17.06
CA LYS A 130 18.04 3.60 17.79
C LYS A 130 16.95 2.54 17.80
N THR A 131 15.70 2.92 18.01
CA THR A 131 14.55 2.00 18.02
C THR A 131 14.37 1.34 16.66
N TYR A 132 14.57 2.10 15.58
CA TYR A 132 14.49 1.63 14.20
C TYR A 132 15.79 1.03 13.67
N ASN A 133 16.85 0.99 14.48
CA ASN A 133 18.15 0.45 14.10
C ASN A 133 18.74 1.10 12.83
N ILE A 134 18.51 2.40 12.65
CA ILE A 134 19.04 3.20 11.55
C ILE A 134 20.48 3.59 11.90
N GLY A 135 21.41 3.31 10.99
CA GLY A 135 22.82 3.66 11.16
C GLY A 135 23.01 5.17 11.22
N GLN A 136 23.96 5.64 12.02
CA GLN A 136 24.20 7.08 12.18
C GLN A 136 24.61 7.75 10.86
N ASP A 137 25.42 7.07 10.04
CA ASP A 137 25.80 7.53 8.70
C ASP A 137 24.57 7.73 7.79
N ARG A 138 23.56 6.87 7.94
CA ARG A 138 22.32 6.92 7.15
C ARG A 138 21.38 8.00 7.66
N VAL A 139 21.31 8.22 8.97
CA VAL A 139 20.60 9.36 9.56
C VAL A 139 21.13 10.68 9.00
N GLU A 140 22.46 10.86 8.98
CA GLU A 140 23.07 12.09 8.46
C GLU A 140 22.83 12.29 6.96
N GLU A 141 22.76 11.21 6.19
CA GLU A 141 22.41 11.26 4.77
C GLU A 141 20.95 11.72 4.57
N ILE A 142 20.01 11.16 5.34
CA ILE A 142 18.57 11.49 5.29
C ILE A 142 18.34 12.95 5.70
N GLU A 143 18.93 13.39 6.82
CA GLU A 143 18.81 14.78 7.29
C GLU A 143 19.38 15.75 6.23
N ARG A 144 20.51 15.41 5.60
CA ARG A 144 21.14 16.25 4.57
C ARG A 144 20.34 16.32 3.27
N GLU A 145 19.78 15.21 2.82
CA GLU A 145 18.94 15.17 1.61
C GLU A 145 17.70 16.06 1.83
N TYR A 146 17.07 15.96 2.99
CA TYR A 146 15.94 16.81 3.38
C TYR A 146 16.30 18.30 3.45
N ASP A 147 17.40 18.64 4.13
CA ASP A 147 17.87 20.03 4.23
C ASP A 147 18.19 20.62 2.84
N SER A 148 18.74 19.81 1.92
CA SER A 148 19.03 20.27 0.55
C SER A 148 17.76 20.54 -0.28
N MET A 149 16.68 19.80 -0.03
CA MET A 149 15.38 20.05 -0.68
C MET A 149 14.74 21.34 -0.16
N LEU A 150 14.95 21.69 1.11
CA LEU A 150 14.45 22.94 1.70
C LEU A 150 15.22 24.18 1.24
N GLU A 151 16.46 24.05 0.77
CA GLU A 151 17.26 25.17 0.23
C GLU A 151 16.90 25.50 -1.23
N GLU A 152 16.26 24.58 -1.95
CA GLU A 152 15.85 24.77 -3.35
C GLU A 152 14.45 25.43 -3.51
N GLU A 153 13.68 25.58 -2.42
CA GLU A 153 12.41 26.34 -2.34
C GLU A 153 12.59 27.80 -1.88
#